data_AF-A0A1Y1N4U9-F1
#
_entry.id   AF-A0A1Y1N4U9-F1
#
_cell.length_a   1.000
_cell.length_b   1.000
_cell.length_c   1.000
_cell.angle_alpha   90.00
_cell.angle_beta   90.00
_cell.angle_gamma   90.00
#
_symmetry.space_group_name_H-M   'P 1'
#
loop_
_entity.id
_entity.type
_entity.pdbx_description
1 polymer ?
#
loop_
_entity_poly.entity_id
_entity_poly.type
_entity_poly.pdbx_seq_one_letter_code
_entity_poly.pdbx_strand_id
1 'polypeptide(L)'
;ADTSSPLWMRTDDRFFFNKHLQSDLIEFRTRGSRSQPGKQAAVDPYILPCIFGMLEIKPTKFKNTPLTIIIISRRSRYRGGTRYFTRGLDEDGHVANYNETEQVVILNDSSSGLGGYAGSSDMQSG
;
A
#
# COMPACT_ATOMS: atom_id res chain seq x y z
N ALA A 1 11.60 8.52 3.75
CA ALA A 1 10.66 8.80 2.65
C ALA A 1 10.08 10.18 2.90
N ASP A 2 10.02 11.04 1.89
CA ASP A 2 9.37 12.35 2.02
C ASP A 2 7.90 12.15 2.42
N THR A 3 7.45 12.77 3.51
CA THR A 3 6.06 12.71 4.00
C THR A 3 5.25 13.92 3.57
N SER A 4 5.81 14.83 2.77
CA SER A 4 5.13 16.00 2.24
C SER A 4 4.00 15.67 1.25
N SER A 5 4.05 14.48 0.63
CA SER A 5 3.07 14.01 -0.34
C SER A 5 2.11 12.98 0.27
N PRO A 6 0.83 12.94 -0.18
CA PRO A 6 -0.14 11.97 0.31
C PRO A 6 0.30 10.53 0.02
N LEU A 7 -0.17 9.58 0.84
CA LEU A 7 0.25 8.17 0.80
C LEU A 7 0.17 7.56 -0.61
N TRP A 8 -0.96 7.77 -1.29
CA TRP A 8 -1.21 7.18 -2.60
C TRP A 8 -0.28 7.70 -3.72
N MET A 9 0.20 8.94 -3.61
CA MET A 9 1.17 9.50 -4.56
C MET A 9 2.58 8.95 -4.37
N ARG A 10 2.89 8.50 -3.15
CA ARG A 10 4.20 7.92 -2.79
C ARG A 10 4.23 6.41 -2.95
N THR A 11 3.08 5.80 -3.28
CA THR A 11 2.96 4.35 -3.38
C THR A 11 3.62 3.86 -4.66
N ASP A 12 4.34 2.75 -4.57
CA ASP A 12 4.88 2.07 -5.74
C ASP A 12 3.71 1.56 -6.61
N ASP A 13 3.65 2.06 -7.84
CA ASP A 13 2.53 1.75 -8.74
C ASP A 13 2.39 0.26 -9.03
N ARG A 14 3.50 -0.47 -9.00
CA ARG A 14 3.50 -1.93 -9.20
C ARG A 14 2.60 -2.61 -8.18
N PHE A 15 2.47 -2.09 -6.96
CA PHE A 15 1.73 -2.76 -5.88
C PHE A 15 0.43 -2.06 -5.47
N PHE A 16 0.02 -0.99 -6.17
CA PHE A 16 -1.24 -0.31 -5.94
C PHE A 16 -2.40 -1.05 -6.62
N PHE A 17 -2.83 -2.17 -6.02
CA PHE A 17 -3.74 -3.13 -6.63
C PHE A 17 -5.10 -2.52 -7.03
N ASN A 18 -5.70 -1.74 -6.14
CA ASN A 18 -7.00 -1.09 -6.32
C ASN A 18 -6.94 0.27 -7.07
N LYS A 19 -5.79 0.66 -7.65
CA LYS A 19 -5.65 1.96 -8.33
C LYS A 19 -6.72 2.21 -9.40
N HIS A 20 -7.07 1.18 -10.18
CA HIS A 20 -8.09 1.32 -11.22
C HIS A 20 -9.47 1.59 -10.63
N LEU A 21 -9.83 0.97 -9.50
CA LEU A 21 -11.10 1.21 -8.81
C LEU A 21 -11.17 2.62 -8.19
N GLN A 22 -10.01 3.26 -7.98
CA GLN A 22 -9.90 4.62 -7.46
C GLN A 22 -9.66 5.66 -8.57
N SER A 23 -9.82 5.30 -9.85
CA SER A 23 -9.59 6.21 -10.99
C SER A 23 -10.36 7.51 -10.85
N ASP A 24 -11.63 7.42 -10.46
CA ASP A 24 -12.53 8.57 -10.40
C ASP A 24 -12.14 9.52 -9.26
N LEU A 25 -11.68 8.98 -8.13
CA LEU A 25 -11.14 9.79 -7.03
C LEU A 25 -9.82 10.46 -7.42
N ILE A 26 -8.94 9.74 -8.12
CA ILE A 26 -7.66 10.29 -8.62
C ILE A 26 -7.93 11.37 -9.69
N GLU A 27 -8.90 11.17 -10.56
CA GLU A 27 -9.31 12.17 -11.55
C GLU A 27 -9.91 13.39 -10.86
N PHE A 28 -10.85 13.19 -9.94
CA PHE A 28 -11.44 14.27 -9.15
C PHE A 28 -10.38 15.08 -8.39
N ARG A 29 -9.36 14.41 -7.83
CA ARG A 29 -8.23 15.05 -7.17
C ARG A 29 -7.52 16.08 -8.06
N THR A 30 -7.43 15.80 -9.36
CA THR A 30 -6.69 16.63 -10.32
C THR A 30 -7.55 17.65 -11.05
N ARG A 31 -8.79 17.28 -11.39
CA ARG A 31 -9.69 18.08 -12.25
C ARG A 31 -10.81 18.79 -11.48
N GLY A 32 -11.20 18.26 -10.32
CA GLY A 32 -12.34 18.75 -9.56
C GLY A 32 -13.68 18.41 -10.22
N SER A 33 -14.73 19.11 -9.81
CA SER A 33 -16.07 18.98 -10.40
C SER A 33 -16.34 20.10 -11.41
N ARG A 34 -17.47 20.00 -12.12
CA ARG A 34 -17.94 21.09 -12.99
C ARG A 34 -18.22 22.39 -12.21
N SER A 35 -18.67 22.29 -10.97
CA SER A 35 -18.97 23.45 -10.12
C SER A 35 -17.73 23.99 -9.40
N GLN A 36 -16.73 23.13 -9.16
CA GLN A 36 -15.47 23.47 -8.50
C GLN A 36 -14.29 22.82 -9.23
N PRO A 37 -13.84 23.43 -10.34
CA PRO A 37 -12.71 22.92 -11.10
C PRO A 37 -11.38 23.16 -10.38
N GLY A 38 -10.39 22.31 -10.67
CA GLY A 38 -9.03 22.43 -10.14
C GLY A 38 -8.64 21.31 -9.18
N LYS A 39 -7.49 21.47 -8.51
CA LYS A 39 -6.95 20.45 -7.61
C LYS A 39 -7.79 20.36 -6.33
N GLN A 40 -8.27 19.16 -6.02
CA GLN A 40 -9.07 18.85 -4.84
C GLN A 40 -8.26 18.03 -3.83
N ALA A 41 -7.29 18.66 -3.16
CA ALA A 41 -6.40 17.96 -2.22
C ALA A 41 -7.15 17.29 -1.05
N ALA A 42 -8.33 17.78 -0.69
CA ALA A 42 -9.17 17.19 0.37
C ALA A 42 -9.59 15.74 0.11
N VAL A 43 -9.52 15.25 -1.14
CA VAL A 43 -9.82 13.84 -1.45
C VAL A 43 -8.64 12.90 -1.16
N ASP A 44 -7.43 13.43 -0.98
CA ASP A 44 -6.21 12.63 -0.81
C ASP A 44 -6.32 11.54 0.29
N PRO A 45 -6.94 11.78 1.48
CA PRO A 45 -7.13 10.75 2.51
C PRO A 45 -8.08 9.60 2.12
N TYR A 46 -8.93 9.79 1.12
CA TYR A 46 -9.91 8.79 0.66
C TYR A 46 -9.33 7.85 -0.42
N ILE A 47 -8.16 8.19 -0.97
CA ILE A 47 -7.43 7.37 -1.93
C ILE A 47 -6.48 6.48 -1.12
N LEU A 48 -6.96 5.31 -0.70
CA LEU A 48 -6.19 4.34 0.08
C LEU A 48 -5.61 3.23 -0.81
N PRO A 49 -4.28 3.12 -0.94
CA PRO A 49 -3.65 2.01 -1.64
C PRO A 49 -3.76 0.70 -0.89
N CYS A 50 -4.17 -0.35 -1.61
CA CYS A 50 -4.21 -1.72 -1.12
C CYS A 50 -3.24 -2.59 -1.92
N ILE A 51 -2.54 -3.49 -1.23
CA ILE A 51 -1.74 -4.54 -1.87
C ILE A 51 -2.60 -5.78 -2.13
N PHE A 52 -2.20 -6.58 -3.11
CA PHE A 52 -2.68 -7.96 -3.23
C PHE A 52 -1.55 -8.91 -2.86
N GLY A 53 -1.76 -9.75 -1.84
CA GLY A 53 -0.77 -10.71 -1.37
C GLY A 53 -1.03 -11.11 0.08
N MET A 54 -0.01 -11.06 0.93
CA MET A 54 -0.07 -11.53 2.32
C MET A 54 0.65 -10.55 3.25
N LEU A 55 0.10 -10.40 4.46
CA LEU A 55 0.74 -9.77 5.60
C LEU A 55 0.56 -10.70 6.80
N GLU A 56 1.66 -11.10 7.41
CA GLU A 56 1.63 -11.83 8.68
C GLU A 56 2.55 -11.14 9.68
N ILE A 57 2.03 -10.90 10.88
CA ILE A 57 2.75 -10.32 12.00
C ILE A 57 2.70 -11.34 13.13
N LYS A 58 3.88 -11.80 13.56
CA LYS A 58 4.01 -12.86 14.57
C LYS A 58 4.97 -12.44 15.68
N PRO A 59 4.45 -11.99 16.83
CA PRO A 59 5.24 -11.88 18.05
C PRO A 59 5.72 -13.26 18.50
N THR A 60 7.00 -13.36 18.87
CA THR A 60 7.64 -14.59 19.34
C THR A 60 8.80 -14.26 20.28
N LYS A 61 9.54 -15.28 20.73
CA LYS A 61 10.74 -15.13 21.56
C LYS A 61 11.86 -16.01 21.01
N PHE A 62 13.07 -15.47 20.96
CA PHE A 62 14.28 -16.25 20.69
C PHE A 62 15.21 -16.16 21.89
N LYS A 63 15.53 -17.31 22.52
CA LYS A 63 16.34 -17.37 23.75
C LYS A 63 15.89 -16.36 24.81
N ASN A 64 14.58 -16.32 25.08
CA ASN A 64 13.90 -15.39 25.99
C ASN A 64 13.93 -13.90 25.59
N THR A 65 14.55 -13.54 24.47
CA THR A 65 14.49 -12.18 23.92
C THR A 65 13.22 -12.04 23.07
N PRO A 66 12.30 -11.12 23.41
CA PRO A 66 11.09 -10.90 22.62
C PRO A 66 11.43 -10.29 21.26
N LEU A 67 10.77 -10.76 20.23
CA LEU A 67 10.88 -10.22 18.88
C LEU A 67 9.58 -10.42 18.10
N THR A 68 9.31 -9.53 17.14
CA THR A 68 8.19 -9.66 16.22
C THR A 68 8.73 -9.88 14.81
N ILE A 69 8.28 -10.95 14.17
CA ILE A 69 8.58 -11.24 12.77
C ILE A 69 7.39 -10.76 11.94
N ILE A 70 7.67 -10.02 10.87
CA ILE A 70 6.68 -9.57 9.91
C ILE A 70 7.09 -10.08 8.53
N ILE A 71 6.16 -10.73 7.84
CA ILE A 71 6.32 -11.13 6.45
C ILE A 71 5.28 -10.39 5.62
N ILE A 72 5.74 -9.71 4.58
CA ILE A 72 4.90 -9.01 3.61
C ILE A 72 5.19 -9.64 2.25
N SER A 73 4.16 -10.09 1.55
CA SER A 73 4.27 -10.47 0.14
C SER A 73 3.27 -9.65 -0.67
N ARG A 74 3.72 -9.04 -1.76
CA ARG A 74 2.92 -8.18 -2.62
C ARG A 74 3.09 -8.55 -4.08
N ARG A 75 1.98 -8.75 -4.78
CA ARG A 75 1.91 -9.07 -6.21
C ARG A 75 1.75 -7.81 -7.04
N SER A 76 2.49 -7.72 -8.14
CA SER A 76 2.35 -6.63 -9.10
C SER A 76 0.95 -6.58 -9.70
N ARG A 77 0.40 -5.37 -9.88
CA ARG A 77 -0.86 -5.12 -10.60
C ARG A 77 -0.70 -5.32 -12.11
N TYR A 78 0.52 -5.24 -12.64
CA TYR A 78 0.79 -5.42 -14.06
C TYR A 78 0.83 -6.90 -14.43
N ARG A 79 0.37 -7.20 -15.65
CA ARG A 79 0.41 -8.54 -16.26
C ARG A 79 -0.04 -9.67 -15.33
N GLY A 80 -1.16 -9.45 -14.64
CA GLY A 80 -1.90 -10.52 -13.99
C GLY A 80 -2.56 -11.42 -15.04
N GLY A 81 -2.34 -12.73 -14.96
CA GLY A 81 -2.93 -13.65 -15.93
C GLY A 81 -2.44 -15.08 -15.74
N THR A 82 -3.11 -16.03 -16.38
CA THR A 82 -2.71 -17.43 -16.30
C THR A 82 -1.35 -17.64 -16.99
N ARG A 83 -0.49 -18.43 -16.34
CA ARG A 83 0.92 -18.66 -16.72
C ARG A 83 1.11 -19.17 -18.15
N TYR A 84 0.07 -19.72 -18.76
CA TYR A 84 0.11 -20.29 -20.11
C TYR A 84 0.01 -19.22 -21.23
N PHE A 85 -0.59 -18.06 -20.97
CA PHE A 85 -0.78 -17.00 -21.98
C PHE A 85 0.21 -15.84 -21.84
N THR A 86 0.96 -15.77 -20.74
CA THR A 86 1.82 -14.63 -20.41
C THR A 86 3.20 -15.13 -19.98
N ARG A 87 4.01 -15.58 -20.95
CA ARG A 87 5.46 -15.78 -20.73
C ARG A 87 6.21 -14.57 -21.29
N GLY A 88 7.29 -14.18 -20.62
CA GLY A 88 8.14 -13.06 -21.04
C GLY A 88 7.68 -11.69 -20.55
N LEU A 89 8.29 -10.67 -21.15
CA LEU A 89 8.03 -9.25 -20.93
C LEU A 89 6.93 -8.76 -21.86
N ASP A 90 6.17 -7.73 -21.48
CA ASP A 90 5.46 -6.90 -22.46
C ASP A 90 6.37 -5.82 -23.06
N GLU A 91 5.79 -5.01 -23.95
CA GLU A 91 6.45 -3.89 -24.62
C GLU A 91 6.99 -2.85 -23.62
N ASP A 92 6.37 -2.75 -22.43
CA ASP A 92 6.78 -1.86 -21.34
C ASP A 92 7.78 -2.52 -20.38
N GLY A 93 8.18 -3.77 -20.62
CA GLY A 93 9.17 -4.48 -19.80
C GLY A 93 8.62 -5.05 -18.49
N HIS A 94 7.30 -5.19 -18.34
CA HIS A 94 6.71 -5.86 -17.18
C HIS A 94 6.75 -7.38 -17.36
N VAL A 95 7.24 -8.11 -16.35
CA VAL A 95 7.15 -9.58 -16.31
C VAL A 95 5.78 -10.01 -15.81
N ALA A 96 5.30 -11.16 -16.30
CA ALA A 96 4.05 -11.75 -15.81
C ALA A 96 4.18 -12.20 -14.35
N ASN A 97 3.13 -11.95 -13.55
CA ASN A 97 2.99 -12.43 -12.17
C ASN A 97 4.19 -12.11 -11.25
N TYR A 98 4.78 -10.91 -11.38
CA TYR A 98 5.83 -10.45 -10.47
C TYR A 98 5.34 -10.39 -9.02
N ASN A 99 6.13 -10.91 -8.09
CA ASN A 99 5.89 -10.80 -6.64
C ASN A 99 7.16 -10.30 -5.95
N GLU A 100 6.98 -9.52 -4.90
CA GLU A 100 8.03 -9.12 -3.96
C GLU A 100 7.67 -9.60 -2.56
N THR A 101 8.64 -10.12 -1.83
CA THR A 101 8.48 -10.55 -0.44
C THR A 101 9.51 -9.84 0.42
N GLU A 102 9.04 -9.12 1.43
CA GLU A 102 9.85 -8.41 2.42
C GLU A 102 9.70 -9.10 3.78
N GLN A 103 10.82 -9.23 4.51
CA GLN A 103 10.84 -9.72 5.90
C GLN A 103 11.35 -8.60 6.80
N VAL A 104 10.60 -8.31 7.87
CA VAL A 104 10.98 -7.34 8.90
C VAL A 104 11.08 -8.07 10.24
N VAL A 105 12.08 -7.70 11.04
CA VAL A 105 12.26 -8.21 12.40
C VAL A 105 12.37 -7.04 13.36
N ILE A 106 11.49 -6.99 14.35
CA ILE A 106 11.52 -6.01 15.44
C ILE A 106 12.09 -6.72 16.65
N LEU A 107 13.24 -6.26 17.16
CA LEU A 107 13.90 -6.83 18.33
C LEU A 107 13.50 -6.07 19.59
N ASN A 108 13.51 -6.77 20.73
CA ASN A 108 13.15 -6.21 22.03
C ASN A 108 11.74 -5.60 22.04
N ASP A 109 10.84 -6.21 21.26
CA ASP A 109 9.46 -5.73 21.15
C ASP A 109 8.70 -6.05 22.43
N SER A 110 8.66 -5.08 23.34
CA SER A 110 7.89 -5.15 24.57
C SER A 110 6.44 -4.70 24.39
N SER A 111 6.02 -4.35 23.17
CA SER A 111 4.63 -3.98 22.90
C SER A 111 3.75 -5.23 22.96
N SER A 112 2.96 -5.35 24.04
CA SER A 112 2.10 -6.51 24.29
C SER A 112 0.77 -6.47 23.52
N GLY A 113 0.69 -5.74 22.41
CA GLY A 113 -0.52 -5.65 21.59
C GLY A 113 -0.27 -4.95 20.25
N LEU A 114 -1.04 -5.35 19.24
CA LEU A 114 -1.18 -4.56 18.01
C LEU A 114 -1.82 -3.23 18.42
N GLY A 115 -1.03 -2.16 18.48
CA GLY A 115 -1.57 -0.81 18.55
C GLY A 115 -2.45 -0.59 17.31
N GLY A 116 -3.77 -0.61 17.51
CA GLY A 116 -4.70 -0.27 16.44
C GLY A 116 -4.47 1.16 15.97
N TYR A 117 -4.91 1.47 14.74
CA TYR A 117 -5.12 2.84 14.29
C TYR A 117 -6.27 3.45 15.12
N ALA A 118 -6.00 3.83 16.37
CA ALA A 118 -6.77 4.87 17.01
C ALA A 118 -6.36 6.16 16.30
N GLY A 119 -7.30 6.80 15.61
CA GLY A 119 -7.06 8.03 14.87
C GLY A 119 -6.22 8.99 15.70
N SER A 120 -5.20 9.58 15.06
CA SER A 120 -4.44 10.67 15.67
C SER A 120 -5.42 11.68 16.25
N SER A 121 -5.14 12.13 17.48
CA SER A 121 -5.81 13.26 18.13
C SER A 121 -5.77 14.56 17.31
N ASP A 122 -5.04 14.57 16.18
CA ASP A 122 -4.91 15.71 15.27
C ASP A 122 -6.08 15.86 14.28
N MET A 123 -7.06 14.96 14.27
CA MET A 123 -8.30 15.15 13.49
C MET A 123 -9.34 15.93 14.31
N GLN A 124 -9.03 17.19 14.62
CA GLN A 124 -10.04 18.18 15.01
C GLN A 124 -10.88 18.51 13.76
N SER A 125 -12.12 18.01 13.71
CA SER A 125 -13.12 18.54 12.79
C SER A 125 -13.41 19.98 13.21
N GLY A 126 -13.03 20.93 12.37
CA GLY A 126 -13.65 22.25 12.31
C GLY A 126 -14.96 22.19 11.55
#